data_AF-A0A9D8P8J8-F1
#
_entry.id   AF-A0A9D8P8J8-F1
#
_cell.length_a   1.000
_cell.length_b   1.000
_cell.length_c   1.000
_cell.angle_alpha   90.00
_cell.angle_beta   90.00
_cell.angle_gamma   90.00
#
_symmetry.space_group_name_H-M   'P 1'
#
loop_
_entity.id
_entity.type
_entity.pdbx_description
1 polymer ?
#
loop_
_entity_poly.entity_id
_entity_poly.type
_entity_poly.pdbx_seq_one_letter_code
_entity_poly.pdbx_strand_id
1 'polypeptide(L)'
;MEKANFCKEVSAHYGIPLVLMQKIADRCPIVIKKDLSFKKAKLLAIAFQSFGASISVERKKKLSPIFLEFSTDKNWRVELESSHLRKSPGGTWQIIGRVRNIWNEELVDLWTLIQLFDKFGDLIAFEEIPLPVNPLSPKESSPFKAIFEGDLPFQKISISFKNASGKPLSVKDSREKKDWVEMKIAELEKITSLLPPAILSERVPTPPVMPQPSLITEIEGDRLEENGPEQISEEIQLDEQETQSLRTDGEIRSEIEEISSDRLEEHEPEKEPEKLEGLQEEPETSENILPVIEKEEVNETEEELHLDDQTDDEPEEKIGGLDLDLSQPDEADQSPVRSPAIVEEKKGKEPTPYPWMDEFRKAIAAYEKKGQDPFNVWFDHLRKEGKFENSYHSLLTLLSYNRFNQIHSSESVLENTRKTFNLSLSNDLSIEEIPSLEGTPFFSGEIWRDLYFRAIPKLHEVTRRILEKKEWDPFDLDRLIRIIPHMTERNSYRTIRFIHDKIPEVTIDVSPLPVEITESLYRVVSRLGVVNPFFDHHQGKNSMGDLKIQTFARSAFPDDPGRVEEPMNQLGAGDEGGPCSSIEPWCQHCPFESFCPKLYTDFNPSEKGMVFRS
;
A
#
# COMPACT_ATOMS: atom_id res chain seq x y z
N MET A 1 37.10 -46.77 -2.15
CA MET A 1 36.12 -47.89 -2.03
C MET A 1 34.83 -47.45 -1.32
N GLU A 2 34.96 -46.57 -0.34
CA GLU A 2 33.96 -45.96 0.53
C GLU A 2 32.67 -45.52 -0.17
N LYS A 3 32.76 -44.79 -1.30
CA LYS A 3 31.59 -44.23 -2.01
C LYS A 3 30.47 -45.24 -2.27
N ALA A 4 30.82 -46.48 -2.62
CA ALA A 4 29.85 -47.54 -2.90
C ALA A 4 29.18 -48.11 -1.64
N ASN A 5 29.86 -48.07 -0.48
CA ASN A 5 29.29 -48.46 0.81
C ASN A 5 28.46 -47.32 1.40
N PHE A 6 28.96 -46.08 1.36
CA PHE A 6 28.22 -44.85 1.70
C PHE A 6 26.86 -44.80 1.00
N CYS A 7 26.82 -45.03 -0.32
CA CYS A 7 25.55 -45.04 -1.05
C CYS A 7 24.59 -46.15 -0.59
N LYS A 8 25.10 -47.29 -0.12
CA LYS A 8 24.28 -48.39 0.44
C LYS A 8 23.77 -48.08 1.84
N GLU A 9 24.61 -47.55 2.71
CA GLU A 9 24.27 -47.23 4.10
C GLU A 9 23.20 -46.14 4.17
N VAL A 10 23.35 -45.05 3.43
CA VAL A 10 22.34 -43.98 3.36
C VAL A 10 21.08 -44.44 2.63
N SER A 11 21.20 -45.25 1.57
CA SER A 11 20.06 -45.88 0.88
C SER A 11 19.22 -46.73 1.83
N ALA A 12 19.87 -47.59 2.63
CA ALA A 12 19.21 -48.45 3.60
C ALA A 12 18.61 -47.67 4.78
N HIS A 13 19.33 -46.67 5.31
CA HIS A 13 18.89 -45.96 6.51
C HIS A 13 17.70 -45.02 6.28
N TYR A 14 17.60 -44.42 5.09
CA TYR A 14 16.54 -43.45 4.74
C TYR A 14 15.53 -43.97 3.70
N GLY A 15 15.60 -45.25 3.30
CA GLY A 15 14.70 -45.86 2.31
C GLY A 15 14.87 -45.34 0.87
N ILE A 16 15.94 -44.62 0.58
CA ILE A 16 16.19 -44.00 -0.74
C ILE A 16 16.73 -45.08 -1.70
N PRO A 17 16.22 -45.22 -2.94
CA PRO A 17 16.74 -46.22 -3.88
C PRO A 17 18.24 -46.05 -4.18
N LEU A 18 19.02 -47.14 -4.05
CA LEU A 18 20.49 -47.11 -4.19
C LEU A 18 20.98 -46.47 -5.50
N VAL A 19 20.29 -46.74 -6.61
CA VAL A 19 20.62 -46.18 -7.94
C VAL A 19 20.43 -44.66 -7.99
N LEU A 20 19.46 -44.11 -7.23
CA LEU A 20 19.27 -42.68 -7.08
C LEU A 20 20.36 -42.08 -6.18
N MET A 21 20.68 -42.75 -5.07
CA MET A 21 21.74 -42.33 -4.14
C MET A 21 23.12 -42.27 -4.82
N GLN A 22 23.44 -43.26 -5.67
CA GLN A 22 24.66 -43.26 -6.48
C GLN A 22 24.69 -42.07 -7.47
N LYS A 23 23.61 -41.84 -8.22
CA LYS A 23 23.48 -40.68 -9.12
C LYS A 23 23.59 -39.32 -8.42
N ILE A 24 23.19 -39.22 -7.14
CA ILE A 24 23.39 -38.02 -6.32
C ILE A 24 24.88 -37.89 -5.95
N ALA A 25 25.50 -38.95 -5.45
CA ALA A 25 26.92 -38.96 -5.07
C ALA A 25 27.89 -38.76 -6.26
N ASP A 26 27.46 -39.08 -7.50
CA ASP A 26 28.21 -38.81 -8.73
C ASP A 26 28.17 -37.34 -9.18
N ARG A 27 27.22 -36.55 -8.68
CA ARG A 27 27.07 -35.10 -8.99
C ARG A 27 27.74 -34.23 -7.93
N CYS A 28 29.03 -34.47 -7.68
CA CYS A 28 29.82 -33.68 -6.73
C CYS A 28 30.33 -32.37 -7.40
N PRO A 29 30.24 -31.19 -6.77
CA PRO A 29 29.72 -30.92 -5.42
C PRO A 29 28.19 -31.00 -5.35
N ILE A 30 27.68 -31.56 -4.25
CA ILE A 30 26.23 -31.68 -4.02
C ILE A 30 25.69 -30.32 -3.63
N VAL A 31 24.93 -29.68 -4.52
CA VAL A 31 24.29 -28.38 -4.26
C VAL A 31 22.93 -28.59 -3.61
N ILE A 32 22.83 -28.32 -2.31
CA ILE A 32 21.54 -28.38 -1.58
C ILE A 32 20.82 -27.04 -1.78
N LYS A 33 19.91 -26.99 -2.76
CA LYS A 33 19.01 -25.86 -2.99
C LYS A 33 17.79 -25.93 -2.06
N LYS A 34 17.36 -24.76 -1.60
CA LYS A 34 16.57 -24.64 -0.36
C LYS A 34 15.07 -24.35 -0.56
N ASP A 35 14.32 -25.39 -0.90
CA ASP A 35 12.88 -25.49 -0.61
C ASP A 35 12.64 -26.13 0.78
N LEU A 36 13.61 -26.88 1.29
CA LEU A 36 13.61 -27.48 2.63
C LEU A 36 13.76 -26.45 3.77
N SER A 37 13.20 -26.73 4.94
CA SER A 37 13.46 -25.92 6.14
C SER A 37 14.96 -25.90 6.50
N PHE A 38 15.45 -24.80 7.08
CA PHE A 38 16.89 -24.61 7.37
C PHE A 38 17.46 -25.73 8.25
N LYS A 39 16.67 -26.22 9.22
CA LYS A 39 17.02 -27.37 10.08
C LYS A 39 17.22 -28.66 9.26
N LYS A 40 16.32 -28.97 8.31
CA LYS A 40 16.45 -30.12 7.40
C LYS A 40 17.67 -29.98 6.47
N ALA A 41 17.87 -28.82 5.86
CA ALA A 41 19.02 -28.56 4.99
C ALA A 41 20.36 -28.66 5.73
N LYS A 42 20.46 -28.13 6.97
CA LYS A 42 21.65 -28.26 7.82
C LYS A 42 21.94 -29.72 8.19
N LEU A 43 20.93 -30.49 8.60
CA LEU A 43 21.09 -31.89 8.96
C LEU A 43 21.58 -32.74 7.78
N LEU A 44 21.02 -32.52 6.58
CA LEU A 44 21.50 -33.17 5.36
C LEU A 44 22.96 -32.79 5.05
N ALA A 45 23.30 -31.50 5.08
CA ALA A 45 24.67 -31.06 4.82
C ALA A 45 25.69 -31.69 5.79
N ILE A 46 25.39 -31.70 7.10
CA ILE A 46 26.24 -32.35 8.11
C ILE A 46 26.35 -33.86 7.86
N ALA A 47 25.25 -34.54 7.57
CA ALA A 47 25.26 -35.97 7.26
C ALA A 47 26.15 -36.25 6.04
N PHE A 48 25.88 -35.63 4.89
CA PHE A 48 26.68 -35.78 3.68
C PHE A 48 28.17 -35.46 3.91
N GLN A 49 28.49 -34.42 4.69
CA GLN A 49 29.87 -34.02 4.99
C GLN A 49 30.58 -35.03 5.92
N SER A 50 29.87 -35.57 6.92
CA SER A 50 30.39 -36.61 7.83
C SER A 50 30.72 -37.93 7.11
N PHE A 51 30.10 -38.17 5.96
CA PHE A 51 30.41 -39.28 5.05
C PHE A 51 31.35 -38.90 3.88
N GLY A 52 32.02 -37.73 3.96
CA GLY A 52 33.10 -37.35 3.04
C GLY A 52 32.67 -36.77 1.69
N ALA A 53 31.41 -36.37 1.50
CA ALA A 53 30.99 -35.63 0.31
C ALA A 53 31.38 -34.14 0.39
N SER A 54 31.58 -33.50 -0.76
CA SER A 54 31.69 -32.03 -0.86
C SER A 54 30.31 -31.45 -1.17
N ILE A 55 29.85 -30.52 -0.33
CA ILE A 55 28.49 -29.96 -0.35
C ILE A 55 28.57 -28.43 -0.32
N SER A 56 27.80 -27.79 -1.20
CA SER A 56 27.47 -26.37 -1.07
C SER A 56 25.99 -26.24 -0.68
N VAL A 57 25.69 -25.38 0.29
CA VAL A 57 24.31 -25.08 0.70
C VAL A 57 23.93 -23.74 0.10
N GLU A 58 23.12 -23.77 -0.96
CA GLU A 58 22.66 -22.56 -1.64
C GLU A 58 21.34 -22.09 -1.04
N ARG A 59 21.36 -20.90 -0.43
CA ARG A 59 20.15 -20.23 0.05
C ARG A 59 19.64 -19.30 -1.06
N LYS A 60 18.35 -19.41 -1.39
CA LYS A 60 17.66 -18.38 -2.19
C LYS A 60 17.76 -17.06 -1.44
N LYS A 61 18.45 -16.10 -2.04
CA LYS A 61 18.61 -14.75 -1.50
C LYS A 61 17.23 -14.12 -1.46
N LYS A 62 16.81 -13.54 -0.33
CA LYS A 62 15.77 -12.50 -0.40
C LYS A 62 16.39 -11.38 -1.22
N LEU A 63 15.93 -11.20 -2.46
CA LEU A 63 16.38 -10.10 -3.30
C LEU A 63 16.20 -8.80 -2.52
N SER A 64 17.17 -7.88 -2.64
CA SER A 64 17.05 -6.56 -2.03
C SER A 64 15.73 -5.92 -2.48
N PRO A 65 15.00 -5.20 -1.62
CA PRO A 65 13.70 -4.60 -1.98
C PRO A 65 13.82 -3.45 -3.01
N ILE A 66 14.94 -3.35 -3.73
CA ILE A 66 15.29 -2.27 -4.66
C ILE A 66 14.84 -2.64 -6.07
N PHE A 67 13.67 -2.15 -6.43
CA PHE A 67 13.18 -2.13 -7.80
C PHE A 67 13.83 -0.97 -8.55
N LEU A 68 13.90 -1.10 -9.87
CA LEU A 68 14.28 -0.02 -10.77
C LEU A 68 13.00 0.37 -11.52
N GLU A 69 12.73 1.67 -11.61
CA GLU A 69 11.61 2.18 -12.37
C GLU A 69 12.01 2.41 -13.83
N PHE A 70 11.15 1.95 -14.73
CA PHE A 70 11.40 1.93 -16.16
C PHE A 70 10.51 2.96 -16.86
N SER A 71 11.09 3.85 -17.67
CA SER A 71 10.33 4.47 -18.75
C SER A 71 9.86 3.39 -19.73
N THR A 72 8.69 3.58 -20.33
CA THR A 72 8.18 2.76 -21.43
C THR A 72 9.05 2.83 -22.70
N ASP A 73 9.95 3.81 -22.79
CA ASP A 73 10.87 3.99 -23.91
C ASP A 73 11.94 2.89 -23.97
N LYS A 74 11.92 2.11 -25.06
CA LYS A 74 12.95 1.08 -25.35
C LYS A 74 14.36 1.64 -25.56
N ASN A 75 14.51 2.95 -25.74
CA ASN A 75 15.77 3.64 -26.01
C ASN A 75 16.47 3.99 -24.68
N TRP A 76 17.05 3.00 -23.99
CA TRP A 76 17.75 3.21 -22.71
C TRP A 76 18.92 4.19 -22.83
N ARG A 77 19.00 5.15 -21.89
CA ARG A 77 20.06 6.17 -21.82
C ARG A 77 21.09 5.90 -20.72
N VAL A 78 20.64 5.27 -19.64
CA VAL A 78 21.47 4.94 -18.47
C VAL A 78 21.32 3.47 -18.07
N GLU A 79 22.36 2.85 -17.52
CA GLU A 79 22.27 1.54 -16.88
C GLU A 79 22.65 1.59 -15.40
N LEU A 80 21.85 0.92 -14.56
CA LEU A 80 22.14 0.73 -13.14
C LEU A 80 23.10 -0.46 -12.99
N GLU A 81 24.36 -0.20 -12.66
CA GLU A 81 25.39 -1.24 -12.45
C GLU A 81 25.18 -1.97 -11.12
N SER A 82 24.90 -1.20 -10.05
CA SER A 82 24.87 -1.70 -8.68
C SER A 82 23.92 -0.88 -7.81
N SER A 83 23.33 -1.53 -6.80
CA SER A 83 22.50 -0.91 -5.77
C SER A 83 22.55 -1.72 -4.48
N HIS A 84 22.90 -1.07 -3.37
CA HIS A 84 23.10 -1.68 -2.06
C HIS A 84 22.37 -0.89 -0.98
N LEU A 85 21.57 -1.59 -0.19
CA LEU A 85 20.96 -1.08 1.04
C LEU A 85 21.85 -1.42 2.24
N ARG A 86 22.05 -0.45 3.14
CA ARG A 86 22.69 -0.64 4.45
C ARG A 86 21.87 0.08 5.52
N LYS A 87 21.89 -0.43 6.74
CA LYS A 87 21.39 0.27 7.94
C LYS A 87 22.57 0.63 8.83
N SER A 88 22.57 1.83 9.40
CA SER A 88 23.55 2.28 10.38
C SER A 88 23.20 1.72 11.77
N PRO A 89 24.15 1.64 12.72
CA PRO A 89 23.84 1.32 14.11
C PRO A 89 22.87 2.31 14.77
N GLY A 90 22.78 3.55 14.27
CA GLY A 90 21.86 4.60 14.72
C GLY A 90 20.49 4.58 14.01
N GLY A 91 20.12 3.49 13.35
CA GLY A 91 18.82 3.33 12.66
C GLY A 91 18.79 3.84 11.21
N THR A 92 19.59 4.87 10.88
CA THR A 92 19.69 5.50 9.56
C THR A 92 19.83 4.48 8.43
N TRP A 93 19.03 4.60 7.37
CA TRP A 93 19.19 3.79 6.16
C TRP A 93 20.07 4.51 5.13
N GLN A 94 20.86 3.76 4.37
CA GLN A 94 21.72 4.27 3.31
C GLN A 94 21.55 3.41 2.05
N ILE A 95 21.29 4.05 0.92
CA ILE A 95 21.14 3.40 -0.39
C ILE A 95 22.27 3.92 -1.26
N ILE A 96 23.21 3.04 -1.60
CA ILE A 96 24.42 3.35 -2.37
C ILE A 96 24.36 2.59 -3.68
N GLY A 97 24.63 3.25 -4.81
CA GLY A 97 24.66 2.60 -6.11
C GLY A 97 25.57 3.29 -7.10
N ARG A 98 25.57 2.78 -8.34
CA ARG A 98 26.36 3.33 -9.44
C ARG A 98 25.60 3.19 -10.76
N VAL A 99 25.53 4.28 -11.50
CA VAL A 99 24.85 4.39 -12.79
C VAL A 99 25.87 4.73 -13.89
N ARG A 100 25.72 4.17 -15.09
CA ARG A 100 26.56 4.45 -16.25
C ARG A 100 25.74 5.05 -17.38
N ASN A 101 26.28 6.07 -18.06
CA ASN A 101 25.73 6.54 -19.32
C ASN A 101 25.98 5.49 -20.42
N ILE A 102 24.91 4.96 -21.02
CA ILE A 102 24.96 4.02 -22.17
C ILE A 102 24.47 4.67 -23.47
N TRP A 103 24.12 5.94 -23.41
CA TRP A 103 23.83 6.77 -24.56
C TRP A 103 25.11 7.17 -25.29
N ASN A 104 25.00 7.57 -26.56
CA ASN A 104 26.14 7.99 -27.38
C ASN A 104 26.53 9.46 -27.16
N GLU A 105 25.70 10.22 -26.45
CA GLU A 105 25.87 11.65 -26.17
C GLU A 105 26.06 11.88 -24.67
N GLU A 106 26.65 13.01 -24.33
CA GLU A 106 26.81 13.48 -22.95
C GLU A 106 25.45 13.75 -22.30
N LEU A 107 25.28 13.31 -21.05
CA LEU A 107 24.04 13.51 -20.28
C LEU A 107 24.26 14.57 -19.21
N VAL A 108 23.58 15.71 -19.36
CA VAL A 108 23.67 16.87 -18.47
C VAL A 108 22.51 16.88 -17.47
N ASP A 109 22.79 17.37 -16.27
CA ASP A 109 21.88 17.56 -15.15
C ASP A 109 21.13 16.31 -14.73
N LEU A 110 21.88 15.22 -14.55
CA LEU A 110 21.39 13.94 -14.06
C LEU A 110 21.12 13.94 -12.55
N TRP A 111 19.91 13.53 -12.18
CA TRP A 111 19.48 13.30 -10.80
C TRP A 111 19.03 11.85 -10.61
N THR A 112 19.28 11.31 -9.42
CA THR A 112 18.76 10.02 -8.96
C THR A 112 17.61 10.28 -7.98
N LEU A 113 16.42 9.78 -8.28
CA LEU A 113 15.28 9.79 -7.37
C LEU A 113 15.20 8.40 -6.71
N ILE A 114 15.18 8.38 -5.38
CA ILE A 114 15.08 7.16 -4.58
C ILE A 114 13.86 7.27 -3.68
N GLN A 115 12.95 6.31 -3.76
CA GLN A 115 11.66 6.32 -3.07
C GLN A 115 11.52 5.10 -2.17
N LEU A 116 11.12 5.31 -0.92
CA LEU A 116 10.83 4.26 0.05
C LEU A 116 9.32 4.06 0.14
N PHE A 117 8.87 2.81 -0.02
CA PHE A 117 7.46 2.44 0.03
C PHE A 117 7.21 1.42 1.15
N ASP A 118 6.05 1.53 1.79
CA ASP A 118 5.63 0.70 2.90
C ASP A 118 5.14 -0.70 2.46
N LYS A 119 4.48 -1.45 3.35
CA LYS A 119 3.89 -2.77 3.07
C LYS A 119 2.59 -2.72 2.27
N PHE A 120 1.86 -1.60 2.28
CA PHE A 120 0.65 -1.37 1.48
C PHE A 120 0.99 -0.85 0.08
N GLY A 121 2.16 -0.21 -0.07
CA GLY A 121 2.63 0.40 -1.32
C GLY A 121 2.61 1.92 -1.29
N ASP A 122 2.33 2.52 -0.14
CA ASP A 122 2.31 3.97 0.07
C ASP A 122 3.74 4.51 0.20
N LEU A 123 3.97 5.75 -0.28
CA LEU A 123 5.27 6.41 -0.18
C LEU A 123 5.54 6.84 1.28
N ILE A 124 6.66 6.40 1.87
CA ILE A 124 7.08 6.78 3.22
C ILE A 124 7.97 8.02 3.19
N ALA A 125 8.89 8.07 2.22
CA ALA A 125 9.90 9.09 2.05
C ALA A 125 10.53 8.98 0.66
N PHE A 126 11.10 10.07 0.15
CA PHE A 126 11.91 10.08 -1.07
C PHE A 126 13.10 11.02 -0.92
N GLU A 127 14.14 10.79 -1.71
CA GLU A 127 15.37 11.58 -1.73
C GLU A 127 15.78 11.84 -3.19
N GLU A 128 16.12 13.07 -3.53
CA GLU A 128 16.56 13.47 -4.87
C GLU A 128 17.99 13.98 -4.85
N ILE A 129 18.90 13.25 -5.50
CA ILE A 129 20.35 13.48 -5.39
C ILE A 129 20.93 13.77 -6.78
N PRO A 130 21.60 14.91 -7.00
CA PRO A 130 22.33 15.17 -8.23
C PRO A 130 23.53 14.21 -8.32
N LEU A 131 23.84 13.72 -9.52
CA LEU A 131 25.00 12.87 -9.71
C LEU A 131 26.31 13.64 -9.48
N PRO A 132 27.27 13.13 -8.67
CA PRO A 132 28.55 13.81 -8.40
C PRO A 132 29.42 13.99 -9.65
N VAL A 133 29.31 13.06 -10.61
CA VAL A 133 29.77 13.27 -11.99
C VAL A 133 28.58 13.75 -12.81
N ASN A 134 28.57 15.05 -13.08
CA ASN A 134 27.62 15.77 -13.94
C ASN A 134 28.39 16.92 -14.64
N PRO A 135 28.36 17.04 -15.98
CA PRO A 135 27.75 16.13 -16.94
C PRO A 135 28.41 14.73 -16.93
N LEU A 136 27.71 13.73 -17.47
CA LEU A 136 28.18 12.34 -17.51
C LEU A 136 28.49 11.91 -18.95
N SER A 137 29.77 11.68 -19.25
CA SER A 137 30.23 11.32 -20.60
C SER A 137 29.76 9.93 -21.05
N PRO A 138 29.67 9.64 -22.36
CA PRO A 138 29.35 8.31 -22.87
C PRO A 138 30.25 7.21 -22.27
N LYS A 139 29.65 6.15 -21.72
CA LYS A 139 30.29 5.04 -20.98
C LYS A 139 30.88 5.40 -19.61
N GLU A 140 30.83 6.66 -19.19
CA GLU A 140 31.25 7.08 -17.85
C GLU A 140 30.22 6.67 -16.79
N SER A 141 30.67 6.46 -15.55
CA SER A 141 29.86 5.88 -14.47
C SER A 141 29.95 6.65 -13.15
N SER A 142 28.82 7.21 -12.73
CA SER A 142 28.68 8.07 -11.55
C SER A 142 28.15 7.28 -10.33
N PRO A 143 28.75 7.43 -9.13
CA PRO A 143 28.21 6.86 -7.90
C PRO A 143 27.06 7.72 -7.35
N PHE A 144 26.11 7.12 -6.64
CA PHE A 144 25.08 7.86 -5.89
C PHE A 144 24.90 7.29 -4.48
N LYS A 145 24.46 8.13 -3.54
CA LYS A 145 24.19 7.77 -2.15
C LYS A 145 23.03 8.59 -1.59
N ALA A 146 21.93 7.93 -1.24
CA ALA A 146 20.90 8.47 -0.35
C ALA A 146 21.18 8.10 1.11
N ILE A 147 20.68 8.94 2.01
CA ILE A 147 20.67 8.72 3.46
C ILE A 147 19.26 9.07 3.94
N PHE A 148 18.58 8.12 4.57
CA PHE A 148 17.25 8.32 5.14
C PHE A 148 17.33 8.18 6.66
N GLU A 149 16.89 9.22 7.38
CA GLU A 149 16.95 9.25 8.84
C GLU A 149 15.76 8.54 9.50
N GLY A 150 15.98 8.05 10.72
CA GLY A 150 15.00 7.24 11.45
C GLY A 150 14.92 5.77 10.99
N ASP A 151 14.27 4.94 11.81
CA ASP A 151 14.07 3.52 11.53
C ASP A 151 12.79 3.31 10.70
N LEU A 152 12.86 3.69 9.41
CA LEU A 152 11.71 3.67 8.51
C LEU A 152 11.32 2.22 8.13
N PRO A 153 10.06 1.78 8.35
CA PRO A 153 9.62 0.41 8.09
C PRO A 153 9.15 0.21 6.63
N PHE A 154 10.06 0.37 5.67
CA PHE A 154 9.76 0.14 4.24
C PHE A 154 9.81 -1.35 3.86
N GLN A 155 8.99 -1.73 2.87
CA GLN A 155 9.01 -3.06 2.25
C GLN A 155 9.50 -3.02 0.80
N LYS A 156 9.36 -1.88 0.11
CA LYS A 156 9.81 -1.64 -1.27
C LYS A 156 10.67 -0.38 -1.32
N ILE A 157 11.66 -0.39 -2.22
CA ILE A 157 12.46 0.76 -2.62
C ILE A 157 12.34 0.86 -4.14
N SER A 158 12.10 2.06 -4.67
CA SER A 158 12.27 2.34 -6.10
C SER A 158 13.48 3.24 -6.33
N ILE A 159 14.11 3.07 -7.49
CA ILE A 159 15.16 3.96 -7.99
C ILE A 159 14.81 4.33 -9.42
N SER A 160 14.76 5.63 -9.71
CA SER A 160 14.61 6.18 -11.06
C SER A 160 15.65 7.29 -11.29
N PHE A 161 15.85 7.65 -12.56
CA PHE A 161 16.76 8.72 -12.95
C PHE A 161 16.00 9.75 -13.77
N LYS A 162 16.28 11.02 -13.56
CA LYS A 162 15.64 12.15 -14.26
C LYS A 162 16.67 13.24 -14.59
N ASN A 163 16.29 14.20 -15.42
CA ASN A 163 17.06 15.44 -15.58
C ASN A 163 16.58 16.54 -14.60
N ALA A 164 17.28 17.68 -14.53
CA ALA A 164 16.85 18.83 -13.73
C ALA A 164 15.47 19.41 -14.12
N SER A 165 14.97 19.18 -15.36
CA SER A 165 13.60 19.55 -15.75
C SER A 165 12.56 18.50 -15.32
N GLY A 166 12.88 17.60 -14.38
CA GLY A 166 12.00 16.57 -13.85
C GLY A 166 11.67 15.42 -14.81
N LYS A 167 12.17 15.43 -16.05
CA LYS A 167 11.82 14.44 -17.07
C LYS A 167 12.51 13.10 -16.77
N PRO A 168 11.77 11.98 -16.66
CA PRO A 168 12.36 10.68 -16.41
C PRO A 168 13.22 10.21 -17.58
N LEU A 169 14.25 9.43 -17.26
CA LEU A 169 15.16 8.81 -18.21
C LEU A 169 14.92 7.30 -18.27
N SER A 170 15.11 6.75 -19.46
CA SER A 170 15.02 5.32 -19.73
C SER A 170 16.23 4.57 -19.16
N VAL A 171 15.98 3.67 -18.21
CA VAL A 171 17.01 2.96 -17.44
C VAL A 171 17.03 1.48 -17.78
N LYS A 172 18.23 0.90 -17.88
CA LYS A 172 18.47 -0.54 -17.98
C LYS A 172 18.93 -1.11 -16.64
N ASP A 173 18.34 -2.22 -16.19
CA ASP A 173 18.78 -2.94 -14.99
C ASP A 173 19.93 -3.90 -15.35
N SER A 174 21.18 -3.48 -15.12
CA SER A 174 22.39 -4.27 -15.38
C SER A 174 22.97 -4.95 -14.14
N ARG A 175 22.22 -4.97 -13.02
CA ARG A 175 22.67 -5.55 -11.74
C ARG A 175 22.73 -7.08 -11.80
N GLU A 176 23.74 -7.69 -11.18
CA GLU A 176 23.83 -9.15 -11.05
C GLU A 176 22.70 -9.73 -10.17
N LYS A 177 21.66 -10.27 -10.81
CA LYS A 177 20.57 -11.01 -10.15
C LYS A 177 21.00 -12.45 -9.81
N LYS A 178 21.96 -12.56 -8.87
CA LYS A 178 22.35 -13.85 -8.25
C LYS A 178 21.31 -14.24 -7.19
N ASP A 179 20.29 -14.97 -7.64
CA ASP A 179 19.17 -15.47 -6.81
C ASP A 179 19.61 -16.46 -5.72
N TRP A 180 20.76 -17.11 -5.90
CA TRP A 180 21.31 -18.12 -5.01
C TRP A 180 22.67 -17.68 -4.47
N VAL A 181 22.89 -17.87 -3.17
CA VAL A 181 24.16 -17.58 -2.50
C VAL A 181 24.59 -18.81 -1.70
N GLU A 182 25.82 -19.26 -1.93
CA GLU A 182 26.47 -20.32 -1.15
C GLU A 182 26.73 -19.86 0.29
N MET A 183 26.27 -20.66 1.26
CA MET A 183 26.56 -20.44 2.68
C MET A 183 27.85 -21.16 3.10
N LYS A 184 28.77 -20.42 3.70
CA LYS A 184 29.99 -21.02 4.30
C LYS A 184 29.61 -21.81 5.55
N ILE A 185 30.06 -23.06 5.64
CA ILE A 185 29.59 -24.02 6.65
C ILE A 185 29.82 -23.53 8.10
N ALA A 186 30.92 -22.81 8.36
CA ALA A 186 31.22 -22.20 9.67
C ALA A 186 30.16 -21.18 10.15
N GLU A 187 29.35 -20.60 9.26
CA GLU A 187 28.25 -19.71 9.64
C GLU A 187 27.03 -20.48 10.16
N LEU A 188 26.85 -21.75 9.76
CA LEU A 188 25.78 -22.60 10.30
C LEU A 188 26.02 -23.01 11.76
N GLU A 189 27.26 -22.96 12.25
CA GLU A 189 27.62 -23.31 13.63
C GLU A 189 27.25 -22.19 14.61
N LYS A 190 27.68 -20.96 14.34
CA LYS A 190 27.41 -19.76 15.18
C LYS A 190 25.93 -19.49 15.45
N ILE A 191 25.03 -19.90 14.56
CA ILE A 191 23.58 -19.74 14.74
C ILE A 191 23.00 -20.74 15.76
N THR A 192 23.71 -21.85 16.03
CA THR A 192 23.21 -22.96 16.87
C THR A 192 23.60 -22.82 18.34
N SER A 193 24.66 -22.06 18.66
CA SER A 193 25.10 -21.78 20.04
C SER A 193 24.21 -20.80 20.83
N LEU A 194 22.99 -20.54 20.35
CA LEU A 194 21.98 -19.66 20.97
C LEU A 194 20.73 -20.43 21.45
N LEU A 195 20.77 -21.77 21.47
CA LEU A 195 19.69 -22.62 21.99
C LEU A 195 20.15 -23.40 23.23
N PRO A 196 19.29 -23.58 24.26
CA PRO A 196 19.65 -24.36 25.45
C PRO A 196 19.87 -25.85 25.13
N PRO A 197 20.86 -26.52 25.77
CA PRO A 197 21.08 -27.95 25.58
C PRO A 197 20.07 -28.78 26.39
N ALA A 198 18.98 -29.18 25.75
CA ALA A 198 17.97 -30.09 26.32
C ALA A 198 17.65 -31.25 25.36
N ILE A 199 17.47 -32.45 25.94
CA ILE A 199 16.95 -33.67 25.28
C ILE A 199 17.81 -34.21 24.12
N LEU A 200 19.00 -34.72 24.45
CA LEU A 200 19.61 -35.86 23.74
C LEU A 200 20.30 -36.79 24.76
N SER A 201 19.51 -37.63 25.44
CA SER A 201 20.04 -38.67 26.34
C SER A 201 19.12 -39.90 26.43
N GLU A 202 18.70 -40.43 25.28
CA GLU A 202 18.19 -41.80 25.20
C GLU A 202 19.29 -42.73 24.70
N ARG A 203 19.52 -43.82 25.44
CA ARG A 203 20.57 -44.80 25.14
C ARG A 203 20.06 -45.82 24.13
N VAL A 204 20.57 -45.78 22.90
CA VAL A 204 20.43 -46.91 21.97
C VAL A 204 21.30 -48.08 22.47
N PRO A 205 20.76 -49.32 22.56
CA PRO A 205 21.52 -50.47 23.09
C PRO A 205 22.68 -50.91 22.18
N THR A 206 23.78 -51.34 22.79
CA THR A 206 24.96 -51.87 22.08
C THR A 206 24.84 -53.38 21.84
N PRO A 207 24.97 -53.89 20.60
CA PRO A 207 25.19 -55.31 20.33
C PRO A 207 26.60 -55.77 20.82
N PRO A 208 26.84 -57.08 20.97
CA PRO A 208 27.97 -57.58 21.75
C PRO A 208 29.33 -57.52 21.03
N VAL A 209 30.38 -57.38 21.84
CA VAL A 209 31.79 -57.48 21.41
C VAL A 209 32.16 -58.92 21.06
N MET A 210 32.94 -59.09 19.98
CA MET A 210 33.80 -60.26 19.77
C MET A 210 35.26 -59.83 19.58
N PRO A 211 36.24 -60.69 19.89
CA PRO A 211 37.59 -60.26 20.26
C PRO A 211 38.52 -59.94 19.08
N GLN A 212 39.52 -59.10 19.38
CA GLN A 212 40.66 -58.80 18.51
C GLN A 212 41.67 -59.96 18.45
N PRO A 213 42.48 -60.02 17.38
CA PRO A 213 43.89 -60.42 17.46
C PRO A 213 44.80 -59.16 17.51
N SER A 214 45.75 -59.14 18.44
CA SER A 214 46.67 -58.02 18.70
C SER A 214 48.06 -58.20 18.07
N LEU A 215 48.70 -57.11 17.63
CA LEU A 215 50.15 -56.86 17.55
C LEU A 215 50.33 -55.32 17.70
N ILE A 216 51.14 -54.76 18.62
CA ILE A 216 52.63 -54.70 18.63
C ILE A 216 53.11 -53.95 17.35
N THR A 217 53.79 -52.79 17.42
CA THR A 217 55.04 -52.49 18.17
C THR A 217 55.14 -51.03 18.70
N GLU A 218 56.21 -50.73 19.43
CA GLU A 218 56.60 -49.45 20.07
C GLU A 218 57.34 -48.46 19.10
N ILE A 219 58.16 -47.54 19.66
CA ILE A 219 59.02 -46.48 19.07
C ILE A 219 58.33 -45.10 19.08
N GLU A 220 58.63 -44.17 20.00
CA GLU A 220 59.87 -43.34 20.19
C GLU A 220 60.23 -42.47 18.97
N GLY A 221 60.53 -41.18 19.07
CA GLY A 221 60.58 -40.25 20.20
C GLY A 221 61.17 -38.90 19.74
N ASP A 222 61.27 -37.92 20.64
CA ASP A 222 62.12 -36.71 20.53
C ASP A 222 61.89 -35.72 19.33
N ARG A 223 62.45 -34.50 19.29
CA ARG A 223 62.58 -33.40 20.30
C ARG A 223 63.10 -32.13 19.58
N LEU A 224 63.24 -31.01 20.32
CA LEU A 224 63.85 -29.71 19.92
C LEU A 224 62.98 -28.91 18.91
N GLU A 225 62.71 -27.61 19.01
CA GLU A 225 63.42 -26.42 19.55
C GLU A 225 64.70 -26.00 18.79
N GLU A 226 64.64 -24.87 18.08
CA GLU A 226 65.67 -23.82 18.19
C GLU A 226 65.18 -22.46 17.61
N ASN A 227 65.75 -21.40 18.20
CA ASN A 227 66.12 -20.05 17.74
C ASN A 227 65.94 -19.70 16.22
N GLY A 228 65.73 -18.43 15.81
CA GLY A 228 66.05 -17.15 16.46
C GLY A 228 65.52 -15.90 15.70
N PRO A 229 66.07 -14.68 15.95
CA PRO A 229 65.33 -13.41 15.81
C PRO A 229 65.86 -12.42 14.72
N GLU A 230 65.62 -11.11 14.91
CA GLU A 230 66.07 -9.90 14.17
C GLU A 230 65.14 -9.34 13.06
N GLN A 231 65.00 -8.01 12.82
CA GLN A 231 65.12 -6.76 13.64
C GLN A 231 64.58 -5.55 12.79
N ILE A 232 64.83 -4.28 13.22
CA ILE A 232 64.73 -3.01 12.42
C ILE A 232 63.29 -2.49 12.18
N SER A 233 62.81 -1.49 12.95
CA SER A 233 62.80 -0.01 12.70
C SER A 233 61.70 0.46 11.71
N GLU A 234 61.17 1.71 11.73
CA GLU A 234 61.59 2.94 12.41
C GLU A 234 60.39 3.85 12.76
N GLU A 235 60.59 4.89 13.60
CA GLU A 235 59.55 5.87 14.02
C GLU A 235 59.53 7.15 13.17
N ILE A 236 58.56 8.05 13.49
CA ILE A 236 58.46 9.53 13.28
C ILE A 236 57.07 9.87 12.71
N GLN A 237 56.22 10.78 13.19
CA GLN A 237 56.02 11.64 14.39
C GLN A 237 55.40 12.97 13.87
N LEU A 238 54.29 13.41 14.49
CA LEU A 238 53.84 14.81 14.59
C LEU A 238 53.40 15.53 13.29
N ASP A 239 52.61 16.62 13.32
CA ASP A 239 52.26 17.49 14.45
C ASP A 239 50.81 18.07 14.38
N GLU A 240 50.36 18.74 15.45
CA GLU A 240 49.05 19.41 15.57
C GLU A 240 49.14 20.95 15.61
N GLN A 241 48.15 21.67 15.04
CA GLN A 241 47.56 22.96 15.50
C GLN A 241 46.51 23.44 14.46
N GLU A 242 45.30 23.95 14.73
CA GLU A 242 44.62 24.73 15.80
C GLU A 242 44.39 26.24 15.52
N THR A 243 43.12 26.64 15.74
CA THR A 243 42.61 27.98 16.14
C THR A 243 42.50 29.19 15.18
N GLN A 244 41.25 29.68 15.06
CA GLN A 244 40.79 31.11 15.14
C GLN A 244 41.17 32.06 13.98
N SER A 245 40.39 33.09 13.58
CA SER A 245 39.12 33.73 14.04
C SER A 245 38.36 34.31 12.80
N LEU A 246 37.37 35.24 12.78
CA LEU A 246 36.77 36.18 13.75
C LEU A 246 35.26 36.48 13.45
N ARG A 247 34.88 37.69 13.00
CA ARG A 247 33.50 38.19 12.72
C ARG A 247 33.54 39.46 11.83
N THR A 248 32.46 39.73 11.09
CA THR A 248 31.80 41.07 11.06
C THR A 248 30.36 40.97 10.53
N ASP A 249 29.48 41.81 11.06
CA ASP A 249 28.05 41.95 10.70
C ASP A 249 27.84 42.98 9.55
N GLY A 250 26.60 43.09 9.03
CA GLY A 250 26.26 44.08 7.99
C GLY A 250 24.80 44.10 7.54
N GLU A 251 23.88 44.64 8.35
CA GLU A 251 22.53 44.99 7.91
C GLU A 251 22.52 46.25 7.02
N ILE A 252 21.75 46.26 5.92
CA ILE A 252 21.25 47.48 5.27
C ILE A 252 19.77 47.25 4.89
N ARG A 253 18.94 48.30 5.02
CA ARG A 253 17.48 48.26 4.96
C ARG A 253 16.91 49.42 4.11
N SER A 254 16.01 49.09 3.19
CA SER A 254 15.15 49.97 2.38
C SER A 254 14.21 49.04 1.58
N GLU A 255 12.88 49.01 1.65
CA GLU A 255 11.86 50.07 1.81
C GLU A 255 12.01 51.21 0.80
N ILE A 256 11.15 51.24 -0.24
CA ILE A 256 10.33 52.42 -0.62
C ILE A 256 9.33 52.13 -1.78
N GLU A 257 8.11 52.63 -1.56
CA GLU A 257 7.02 53.06 -2.46
C GLU A 257 6.32 52.12 -3.48
N GLU A 258 4.99 52.07 -3.30
CA GLU A 258 3.96 51.83 -4.31
C GLU A 258 3.86 53.04 -5.27
N ILE A 259 3.47 52.82 -6.53
CA ILE A 259 2.75 53.84 -7.31
C ILE A 259 1.56 53.19 -8.02
N SER A 260 0.37 53.69 -7.71
CA SER A 260 -0.86 53.43 -8.46
C SER A 260 -1.23 54.67 -9.29
N SER A 261 -1.70 54.49 -10.52
CA SER A 261 -2.72 55.36 -11.14
C SER A 261 -3.29 54.78 -12.43
N ASP A 262 -4.61 54.91 -12.57
CA ASP A 262 -5.38 54.61 -13.78
C ASP A 262 -5.01 55.53 -14.96
N ARG A 263 -5.22 55.06 -16.20
CA ARG A 263 -6.36 55.50 -17.05
C ARG A 263 -6.36 54.91 -18.47
N LEU A 264 -7.58 54.69 -18.98
CA LEU A 264 -8.16 55.05 -20.30
C LEU A 264 -7.20 55.18 -21.52
N GLU A 265 -7.56 54.76 -22.74
CA GLU A 265 -8.82 55.07 -23.45
C GLU A 265 -9.32 53.93 -24.39
N GLU A 266 -10.52 54.12 -24.93
CA GLU A 266 -11.23 53.25 -25.87
C GLU A 266 -10.77 53.47 -27.33
N HIS A 267 -10.77 52.44 -28.19
CA HIS A 267 -11.07 52.64 -29.62
C HIS A 267 -11.38 51.34 -30.41
N GLU A 268 -12.66 51.15 -30.71
CA GLU A 268 -13.17 50.55 -31.96
C GLU A 268 -13.55 51.72 -32.94
N PRO A 269 -14.09 51.55 -34.17
CA PRO A 269 -14.55 50.33 -34.86
C PRO A 269 -14.13 50.22 -36.36
N GLU A 270 -14.81 49.30 -37.09
CA GLU A 270 -14.95 49.20 -38.56
C GLU A 270 -13.70 48.73 -39.37
N LYS A 271 -13.80 47.78 -40.32
CA LYS A 271 -14.91 47.52 -41.27
C LYS A 271 -14.92 46.09 -41.86
N GLU A 272 -16.13 45.62 -42.17
CA GLU A 272 -16.46 44.54 -43.13
C GLU A 272 -16.31 45.02 -44.61
N PRO A 273 -16.63 44.21 -45.66
CA PRO A 273 -16.25 42.81 -45.93
C PRO A 273 -15.80 42.63 -47.41
N GLU A 274 -15.48 41.42 -47.86
CA GLU A 274 -15.88 41.00 -49.23
C GLU A 274 -16.05 39.47 -49.39
N LYS A 275 -16.86 39.08 -50.38
CA LYS A 275 -17.19 37.68 -50.70
C LYS A 275 -16.27 37.13 -51.80
N LEU A 276 -16.19 35.80 -51.90
CA LEU A 276 -16.32 35.17 -53.22
C LEU A 276 -17.02 33.80 -53.12
N GLU A 277 -17.86 33.51 -54.09
CA GLU A 277 -18.31 32.14 -54.45
C GLU A 277 -17.13 31.42 -55.16
N GLY A 278 -16.98 30.10 -55.21
CA GLY A 278 -17.88 28.99 -54.85
C GLY A 278 -17.89 27.98 -56.01
N LEU A 279 -17.91 26.66 -55.75
CA LEU A 279 -18.15 25.62 -56.76
C LEU A 279 -18.47 24.26 -56.11
N GLN A 280 -19.07 23.36 -56.89
CA GLN A 280 -19.53 22.04 -56.50
C GLN A 280 -18.64 20.95 -57.11
N GLU A 281 -18.56 19.77 -56.50
CA GLU A 281 -19.00 18.49 -57.09
C GLU A 281 -18.84 17.34 -56.07
N GLU A 282 -19.70 16.31 -56.18
CA GLU A 282 -19.61 15.04 -55.44
C GLU A 282 -19.04 13.93 -56.39
N PRO A 283 -19.23 12.61 -56.14
CA PRO A 283 -18.21 11.82 -55.47
C PRO A 283 -17.71 10.64 -56.32
N GLU A 284 -16.52 10.11 -56.01
CA GLU A 284 -16.08 8.81 -56.55
C GLU A 284 -15.85 7.75 -55.46
N THR A 285 -16.51 6.61 -55.68
CA THR A 285 -16.35 5.37 -54.92
C THR A 285 -15.03 4.67 -55.24
N SER A 286 -14.40 4.04 -54.26
CA SER A 286 -13.49 2.92 -54.50
C SER A 286 -13.71 1.81 -53.47
N GLU A 287 -13.43 0.57 -53.88
CA GLU A 287 -13.95 -0.63 -53.22
C GLU A 287 -12.95 -1.30 -52.26
N ASN A 288 -13.53 -2.16 -51.41
CA ASN A 288 -12.93 -3.27 -50.66
C ASN A 288 -11.53 -3.75 -51.08
N ILE A 289 -10.65 -3.95 -50.08
CA ILE A 289 -9.93 -5.23 -49.89
C ILE A 289 -9.84 -5.51 -48.38
N LEU A 290 -10.35 -6.68 -47.97
CA LEU A 290 -10.08 -7.30 -46.67
C LEU A 290 -9.01 -8.39 -46.83
N PRO A 291 -7.93 -8.38 -46.06
CA PRO A 291 -7.12 -9.57 -45.84
C PRO A 291 -7.76 -10.40 -44.71
N VAL A 292 -8.26 -11.59 -45.05
CA VAL A 292 -8.60 -12.62 -44.07
C VAL A 292 -7.31 -13.05 -43.36
N ILE A 293 -7.33 -13.12 -42.04
CA ILE A 293 -6.33 -13.83 -41.24
C ILE A 293 -7.08 -14.93 -40.46
N GLU A 294 -6.48 -16.11 -40.45
CA GLU A 294 -7.14 -17.35 -40.05
C GLU A 294 -7.20 -17.51 -38.53
N LYS A 295 -8.15 -18.35 -38.06
CA LYS A 295 -8.24 -18.74 -36.65
C LYS A 295 -7.25 -19.87 -36.37
N GLU A 296 -6.32 -19.68 -35.46
CA GLU A 296 -5.68 -20.80 -34.77
C GLU A 296 -6.45 -21.09 -33.47
N GLU A 297 -7.08 -22.25 -33.42
CA GLU A 297 -7.64 -22.81 -32.18
C GLU A 297 -6.50 -23.46 -31.38
N VAL A 298 -6.06 -22.81 -30.30
CA VAL A 298 -5.18 -23.44 -29.30
C VAL A 298 -6.03 -23.84 -28.09
N ASN A 299 -6.02 -25.14 -27.80
CA ASN A 299 -6.93 -25.79 -26.86
C ASN A 299 -6.12 -26.40 -25.72
N GLU A 300 -5.85 -25.62 -24.66
CA GLU A 300 -5.10 -26.06 -23.49
C GLU A 300 -5.97 -26.03 -22.24
N THR A 301 -6.55 -27.19 -21.93
CA THR A 301 -7.13 -27.52 -20.62
C THR A 301 -6.05 -28.12 -19.71
N GLU A 302 -5.72 -27.45 -18.60
CA GLU A 302 -5.07 -28.03 -17.41
C GLU A 302 -5.58 -27.24 -16.19
N GLU A 303 -6.60 -27.77 -15.52
CA GLU A 303 -6.52 -28.51 -14.24
C GLU A 303 -6.34 -27.62 -13.00
N GLU A 304 -7.45 -27.42 -12.28
CA GLU A 304 -7.49 -26.75 -10.98
C GLU A 304 -6.88 -27.64 -9.89
N LEU A 305 -5.67 -27.32 -9.43
CA LEU A 305 -5.10 -27.95 -8.24
C LEU A 305 -5.67 -27.33 -6.97
N HIS A 306 -6.79 -27.89 -6.51
CA HIS A 306 -7.22 -27.79 -5.13
C HIS A 306 -6.10 -28.27 -4.19
N LEU A 307 -5.81 -27.47 -3.17
CA LEU A 307 -5.08 -27.90 -1.98
C LEU A 307 -5.90 -27.50 -0.75
N ASP A 308 -6.47 -28.51 -0.08
CA ASP A 308 -6.96 -28.36 1.29
C ASP A 308 -5.77 -28.07 2.20
N ASP A 309 -5.86 -27.03 3.03
CA ASP A 309 -4.95 -26.82 4.16
C ASP A 309 -5.79 -26.86 5.44
N GLN A 310 -5.81 -28.02 6.09
CA GLN A 310 -6.58 -28.26 7.31
C GLN A 310 -5.75 -27.90 8.54
N THR A 311 -6.28 -26.95 9.33
CA THR A 311 -6.17 -26.88 10.81
C THR A 311 -4.85 -27.30 11.47
N ASP A 312 -4.15 -26.32 12.05
CA ASP A 312 -3.42 -26.52 13.32
C ASP A 312 -4.07 -25.61 14.38
N ASP A 313 -4.42 -26.17 15.54
CA ASP A 313 -5.04 -25.46 16.66
C ASP A 313 -4.02 -24.70 17.51
N GLU A 314 -4.39 -23.51 18.03
CA GLU A 314 -3.83 -22.99 19.28
C GLU A 314 -4.95 -22.48 20.22
N PRO A 315 -4.75 -22.51 21.56
CA PRO A 315 -5.82 -22.86 22.50
C PRO A 315 -6.56 -21.68 23.16
N GLU A 316 -7.78 -21.96 23.61
CA GLU A 316 -8.59 -21.05 24.45
C GLU A 316 -7.93 -20.75 25.81
N GLU A 317 -7.72 -19.46 26.12
CA GLU A 317 -7.41 -19.02 27.48
C GLU A 317 -8.65 -19.14 28.39
N LYS A 318 -8.62 -20.10 29.32
CA LYS A 318 -9.71 -20.30 30.28
C LYS A 318 -9.77 -19.22 31.34
N ILE A 319 -10.85 -18.45 31.31
CA ILE A 319 -11.23 -17.49 32.35
C ILE A 319 -11.33 -18.20 33.71
N GLY A 320 -10.51 -17.78 34.67
CA GLY A 320 -10.58 -18.26 36.05
C GLY A 320 -11.72 -17.60 36.81
N GLY A 321 -12.74 -18.38 37.17
CA GLY A 321 -13.82 -17.93 38.06
C GLY A 321 -13.33 -17.75 39.50
N LEU A 322 -13.84 -16.72 40.17
CA LEU A 322 -13.67 -16.49 41.61
C LEU A 322 -15.04 -16.53 42.28
N ASP A 323 -15.34 -17.64 42.95
CA ASP A 323 -16.55 -17.77 43.78
C ASP A 323 -16.44 -16.86 45.01
N LEU A 324 -17.51 -16.09 45.26
CA LEU A 324 -17.73 -15.40 46.53
C LEU A 324 -19.20 -15.57 46.95
N ASP A 325 -19.46 -16.66 47.67
CA ASP A 325 -20.73 -16.93 48.35
C ASP A 325 -20.90 -16.00 49.57
N LEU A 326 -22.00 -15.25 49.58
CA LEU A 326 -22.55 -14.58 50.77
C LEU A 326 -24.09 -14.62 50.78
N SER A 327 -24.64 -15.79 51.15
CA SER A 327 -25.69 -15.98 52.17
C SER A 327 -26.94 -15.07 52.20
N GLN A 328 -28.12 -15.71 52.26
CA GLN A 328 -29.43 -15.11 52.57
C GLN A 328 -29.52 -14.53 54.01
N PRO A 329 -30.62 -13.84 54.37
CA PRO A 329 -31.75 -14.57 54.96
C PRO A 329 -33.14 -14.20 54.38
N ASP A 330 -34.13 -15.03 54.71
CA ASP A 330 -35.51 -14.97 54.19
C ASP A 330 -36.49 -14.10 55.01
N GLU A 331 -37.68 -13.92 54.41
CA GLU A 331 -39.03 -13.69 54.96
C GLU A 331 -39.72 -12.42 54.40
N ALA A 332 -41.01 -12.39 54.03
CA ALA A 332 -42.00 -13.33 53.51
C ALA A 332 -43.37 -12.62 53.63
N ASP A 333 -44.08 -12.32 52.54
CA ASP A 333 -45.54 -12.10 52.58
C ASP A 333 -46.20 -12.35 51.20
N GLN A 334 -47.53 -12.49 51.17
CA GLN A 334 -48.24 -13.28 50.14
C GLN A 334 -49.28 -12.50 49.29
N SER A 335 -48.93 -12.23 48.02
CA SER A 335 -49.88 -12.22 46.87
C SER A 335 -50.97 -11.10 46.86
N PRO A 336 -51.88 -10.98 45.86
CA PRO A 336 -51.99 -11.73 44.60
C PRO A 336 -52.14 -10.90 43.30
N VAL A 337 -51.62 -11.48 42.21
CA VAL A 337 -52.16 -11.47 40.82
C VAL A 337 -52.67 -10.14 40.22
N ARG A 338 -51.92 -9.62 39.23
CA ARG A 338 -52.49 -9.06 38.00
C ARG A 338 -51.55 -9.29 36.80
N SER A 339 -52.13 -9.32 35.60
CA SER A 339 -51.51 -9.76 34.34
C SER A 339 -50.32 -8.90 33.88
N PRO A 340 -49.38 -9.44 33.08
CA PRO A 340 -48.13 -8.76 32.78
C PRO A 340 -48.32 -7.56 31.85
N ALA A 341 -47.81 -6.40 32.28
CA ALA A 341 -47.30 -5.43 31.33
C ALA A 341 -45.97 -5.95 30.78
N ILE A 342 -45.74 -5.81 29.47
CA ILE A 342 -44.42 -6.09 28.88
C ILE A 342 -43.49 -4.96 29.33
N VAL A 343 -42.75 -5.21 30.41
CA VAL A 343 -41.57 -4.42 30.73
C VAL A 343 -40.51 -4.83 29.72
N GLU A 344 -40.16 -3.92 28.80
CA GLU A 344 -38.94 -4.07 28.02
C GLU A 344 -37.78 -4.14 29.01
N GLU A 345 -37.13 -5.31 29.10
CA GLU A 345 -35.84 -5.41 29.74
C GLU A 345 -34.88 -4.53 28.96
N LYS A 346 -34.61 -3.35 29.52
CA LYS A 346 -33.50 -2.51 29.10
C LYS A 346 -32.22 -3.28 29.40
N LYS A 347 -31.80 -4.11 28.45
CA LYS A 347 -30.39 -4.52 28.30
C LYS A 347 -29.57 -3.28 28.57
N GLY A 348 -28.72 -3.34 29.58
CA GLY A 348 -27.97 -2.17 30.04
C GLY A 348 -27.15 -1.64 28.87
N LYS A 349 -27.58 -0.51 28.27
CA LYS A 349 -26.70 0.30 27.44
C LYS A 349 -25.53 0.65 28.36
N GLU A 350 -24.35 0.14 28.04
CA GLU A 350 -23.13 0.63 28.68
C GLU A 350 -23.09 2.16 28.55
N PRO A 351 -22.66 2.89 29.59
CA PRO A 351 -22.72 4.35 29.58
C PRO A 351 -21.88 4.88 28.42
N THR A 352 -22.55 5.40 27.39
CA THR A 352 -21.88 5.87 26.17
C THR A 352 -20.86 6.95 26.54
N PRO A 353 -19.59 6.86 26.04
CA PRO A 353 -18.50 7.72 26.50
C PRO A 353 -18.74 9.22 26.28
N TYR A 354 -19.70 9.57 25.42
CA TYR A 354 -20.17 10.94 25.17
C TYR A 354 -21.63 11.06 25.62
N PRO A 355 -21.95 11.88 26.65
CA PRO A 355 -23.34 12.06 27.14
C PRO A 355 -24.32 12.57 26.06
N TRP A 356 -23.80 13.25 25.04
CA TRP A 356 -24.55 13.82 23.92
C TRP A 356 -24.71 12.87 22.72
N MET A 357 -24.25 11.61 22.79
CA MET A 357 -24.25 10.68 21.66
C MET A 357 -25.66 10.48 21.02
N ASP A 358 -26.71 10.37 21.84
CA ASP A 358 -28.10 10.25 21.37
C ASP A 358 -28.70 11.60 20.87
N GLU A 359 -28.02 12.74 21.01
CA GLU A 359 -28.32 13.98 20.27
C GLU A 359 -27.56 14.03 18.94
N PHE A 360 -26.27 13.69 18.92
CA PHE A 360 -25.47 13.59 17.69
C PHE A 360 -26.11 12.66 16.66
N ARG A 361 -26.54 11.45 17.07
CA ARG A 361 -27.31 10.52 16.23
C ARG A 361 -28.55 11.15 15.59
N LYS A 362 -29.30 11.97 16.35
CA LYS A 362 -30.50 12.66 15.85
C LYS A 362 -30.16 13.80 14.90
N ALA A 363 -29.07 14.53 15.16
CA ALA A 363 -28.60 15.60 14.28
C ALA A 363 -28.14 15.05 12.92
N ILE A 364 -27.39 13.95 12.90
CA ILE A 364 -27.03 13.21 11.67
C ILE A 364 -28.30 12.73 10.93
N ALA A 365 -29.24 12.08 11.62
CA ALA A 365 -30.49 11.61 11.01
C ALA A 365 -31.47 12.72 10.60
N ALA A 366 -31.24 13.96 11.02
CA ALA A 366 -31.91 15.16 10.52
C ALA A 366 -31.15 15.78 9.33
N TYR A 367 -29.81 15.64 9.30
CA TYR A 367 -28.95 16.09 8.21
C TYR A 367 -29.25 15.33 6.91
N GLU A 368 -29.27 13.99 6.96
CA GLU A 368 -29.58 13.09 5.84
C GLU A 368 -30.93 13.39 5.15
N LYS A 369 -31.88 13.99 5.90
CA LYS A 369 -33.21 14.37 5.41
C LYS A 369 -33.27 15.78 4.81
N LYS A 370 -32.24 16.60 5.01
CA LYS A 370 -32.20 18.03 4.61
C LYS A 370 -31.14 18.32 3.56
N GLY A 371 -29.94 17.75 3.73
CA GLY A 371 -28.81 17.85 2.80
C GLY A 371 -28.75 16.65 1.86
N GLN A 372 -29.79 16.41 1.07
CA GLN A 372 -29.74 15.35 0.06
C GLN A 372 -28.84 15.78 -1.11
N ASP A 373 -27.75 15.04 -1.30
CA ASP A 373 -26.84 15.19 -2.43
C ASP A 373 -27.61 15.18 -3.79
N PRO A 374 -27.28 16.06 -4.75
CA PRO A 374 -28.03 16.18 -6.01
C PRO A 374 -28.13 14.87 -6.82
N PHE A 375 -27.10 14.02 -6.75
CA PHE A 375 -27.13 12.71 -7.41
C PHE A 375 -28.10 11.75 -6.72
N ASN A 376 -28.09 11.67 -5.38
CA ASN A 376 -29.08 10.88 -4.64
C ASN A 376 -30.53 11.29 -4.97
N VAL A 377 -30.81 12.60 -5.05
CA VAL A 377 -32.15 13.10 -5.43
C VAL A 377 -32.53 12.65 -6.85
N TRP A 378 -31.60 12.79 -7.81
CA TRP A 378 -31.81 12.38 -9.21
C TRP A 378 -31.96 10.87 -9.37
N PHE A 379 -31.12 10.08 -8.71
CA PHE A 379 -31.13 8.62 -8.74
C PHE A 379 -32.41 8.04 -8.13
N ASP A 380 -32.82 8.52 -6.95
CA ASP A 380 -34.08 8.11 -6.33
C ASP A 380 -35.32 8.58 -7.14
N HIS A 381 -35.21 9.65 -7.93
CA HIS A 381 -36.24 10.09 -8.88
C HIS A 381 -36.34 9.16 -10.09
N LEU A 382 -35.22 8.85 -10.78
CA LEU A 382 -35.17 7.86 -11.87
C LEU A 382 -35.75 6.51 -11.45
N ARG A 383 -35.48 6.09 -10.21
CA ARG A 383 -36.04 4.87 -9.60
C ARG A 383 -37.55 4.94 -9.43
N LYS A 384 -38.09 6.04 -8.90
CA LYS A 384 -39.54 6.25 -8.72
C LYS A 384 -40.28 6.33 -10.05
N GLU A 385 -39.63 6.81 -11.11
CA GLU A 385 -40.16 6.81 -12.47
C GLU A 385 -39.98 5.50 -13.25
N GLY A 386 -39.28 4.50 -12.70
CA GLY A 386 -39.00 3.23 -13.39
C GLY A 386 -38.09 3.37 -14.62
N LYS A 387 -37.17 4.35 -14.61
CA LYS A 387 -36.24 4.62 -15.73
C LYS A 387 -35.08 3.63 -15.82
N PHE A 388 -34.74 2.96 -14.72
CA PHE A 388 -33.79 1.86 -14.73
C PHE A 388 -34.49 0.61 -15.27
N GLU A 389 -33.93 -0.01 -16.30
CA GLU A 389 -34.46 -1.25 -16.89
C GLU A 389 -34.41 -2.42 -15.89
N ASN A 390 -33.42 -2.40 -15.01
CA ASN A 390 -33.07 -3.45 -14.07
C ASN A 390 -31.99 -2.95 -13.07
N SER A 391 -31.60 -3.83 -12.15
CA SER A 391 -30.55 -3.60 -11.14
C SER A 391 -29.16 -3.42 -11.77
N TYR A 392 -28.91 -3.98 -12.97
CA TYR A 392 -27.67 -3.77 -13.73
C TYR A 392 -27.54 -2.31 -14.19
N HIS A 393 -28.58 -1.72 -14.78
CA HIS A 393 -28.60 -0.29 -15.15
C HIS A 393 -28.45 0.60 -13.90
N SER A 394 -29.09 0.25 -12.78
CA SER A 394 -28.93 0.96 -11.50
C SER A 394 -27.48 0.95 -11.01
N LEU A 395 -26.85 -0.23 -10.94
CA LEU A 395 -25.48 -0.39 -10.44
C LEU A 395 -24.45 0.25 -11.37
N LEU A 396 -24.61 0.09 -12.69
CA LEU A 396 -23.73 0.70 -13.69
C LEU A 396 -23.73 2.24 -13.58
N THR A 397 -24.90 2.84 -13.32
CA THR A 397 -25.03 4.28 -13.07
C THR A 397 -24.29 4.73 -11.80
N LEU A 398 -24.36 3.94 -10.70
CA LEU A 398 -23.61 4.24 -9.47
C LEU A 398 -22.10 4.17 -9.68
N LEU A 399 -21.62 3.19 -10.45
CA LEU A 399 -20.20 3.01 -10.76
C LEU A 399 -19.68 4.14 -11.67
N SER A 400 -20.44 4.54 -12.70
CA SER A 400 -20.09 5.67 -13.57
C SER A 400 -20.06 7.00 -12.82
N TYR A 401 -21.05 7.27 -11.95
CA TYR A 401 -21.06 8.48 -11.11
C TYR A 401 -19.83 8.55 -10.20
N ASN A 402 -19.55 7.49 -9.42
CA ASN A 402 -18.40 7.48 -8.52
C ASN A 402 -17.06 7.50 -9.27
N ARG A 403 -16.98 6.97 -10.50
CA ARG A 403 -15.81 7.15 -11.37
C ARG A 403 -15.61 8.62 -11.76
N PHE A 404 -16.67 9.37 -12.05
CA PHE A 404 -16.58 10.80 -12.36
C PHE A 404 -16.26 11.69 -11.14
N ASN A 405 -16.53 11.21 -9.91
CA ASN A 405 -16.41 11.97 -8.66
C ASN A 405 -14.95 12.15 -8.16
N GLN A 406 -14.05 12.70 -8.99
CA GLN A 406 -12.63 12.83 -8.62
C GLN A 406 -12.36 13.98 -7.64
N ILE A 407 -12.54 15.23 -8.09
CA ILE A 407 -12.32 16.47 -7.34
C ILE A 407 -13.33 17.54 -7.81
N HIS A 408 -14.59 17.14 -7.98
CA HIS A 408 -15.61 17.93 -8.68
C HIS A 408 -16.75 18.35 -7.75
N SER A 409 -17.40 19.47 -8.09
CA SER A 409 -18.74 19.77 -7.58
C SER A 409 -19.70 18.64 -7.97
N SER A 410 -20.53 18.17 -7.04
CA SER A 410 -21.45 17.05 -7.25
C SER A 410 -22.39 17.24 -8.45
N GLU A 411 -22.68 18.50 -8.81
CA GLU A 411 -23.46 18.88 -9.98
C GLU A 411 -22.76 18.60 -11.32
N SER A 412 -21.44 18.85 -11.44
CA SER A 412 -20.69 18.51 -12.66
C SER A 412 -20.45 17.00 -12.82
N VAL A 413 -20.30 16.27 -11.71
CA VAL A 413 -20.29 14.80 -11.68
C VAL A 413 -21.64 14.24 -12.14
N LEU A 414 -22.74 14.81 -11.63
CA LEU A 414 -24.10 14.43 -11.99
C LEU A 414 -24.39 14.71 -13.48
N GLU A 415 -23.95 15.84 -14.02
CA GLU A 415 -24.17 16.16 -15.44
C GLU A 415 -23.39 15.23 -16.36
N ASN A 416 -22.14 14.89 -16.04
CA ASN A 416 -21.41 13.83 -16.75
C ASN A 416 -22.12 12.47 -16.68
N THR A 417 -22.75 12.16 -15.54
CA THR A 417 -23.53 10.92 -15.38
C THR A 417 -24.82 10.92 -16.19
N ARG A 418 -25.52 12.07 -16.28
CA ARG A 418 -26.72 12.24 -17.13
C ARG A 418 -26.38 12.09 -18.61
N LYS A 419 -25.31 12.75 -19.05
CA LYS A 419 -24.78 12.68 -20.42
C LYS A 419 -24.49 11.24 -20.87
N THR A 420 -24.02 10.37 -19.97
CA THR A 420 -23.66 8.98 -20.31
C THR A 420 -24.68 7.92 -19.90
N PHE A 421 -25.74 8.29 -19.17
CA PHE A 421 -26.74 7.39 -18.57
C PHE A 421 -27.21 6.27 -19.52
N ASN A 422 -27.99 6.61 -20.57
CA ASN A 422 -28.49 5.63 -21.53
C ASN A 422 -27.38 5.00 -22.38
N LEU A 423 -26.35 5.78 -22.73
CA LEU A 423 -25.23 5.32 -23.56
C LEU A 423 -24.42 4.21 -22.87
N SER A 424 -24.40 4.21 -21.54
CA SER A 424 -23.68 3.21 -20.75
C SER A 424 -24.22 1.79 -20.91
N LEU A 425 -25.43 1.57 -21.44
CA LEU A 425 -25.93 0.21 -21.67
C LEU A 425 -25.37 -0.45 -22.95
N SER A 426 -24.89 0.35 -23.90
CA SER A 426 -24.41 -0.14 -25.21
C SER A 426 -23.03 -0.79 -25.10
N ASN A 427 -22.92 -2.07 -25.49
CA ASN A 427 -21.61 -2.74 -25.57
C ASN A 427 -20.80 -2.29 -26.80
N ASP A 428 -21.47 -1.94 -27.89
CA ASP A 428 -20.88 -1.64 -29.21
C ASP A 428 -20.80 -0.14 -29.51
N LEU A 429 -20.72 0.70 -28.46
CA LEU A 429 -20.72 2.16 -28.57
C LEU A 429 -19.45 2.67 -29.28
N SER A 430 -19.58 3.72 -30.09
CA SER A 430 -18.44 4.47 -30.64
C SER A 430 -17.96 5.57 -29.68
N ILE A 431 -16.75 6.10 -29.89
CA ILE A 431 -16.22 7.19 -29.06
C ILE A 431 -16.87 8.54 -29.40
N GLU A 432 -17.30 8.70 -30.66
CA GLU A 432 -18.02 9.85 -31.20
C GLU A 432 -19.47 9.94 -30.70
N GLU A 433 -20.08 8.81 -30.32
CA GLU A 433 -21.42 8.78 -29.72
C GLU A 433 -21.45 9.32 -28.28
N ILE A 434 -20.31 9.38 -27.59
CA ILE A 434 -20.24 9.95 -26.24
C ILE A 434 -20.10 11.48 -26.34
N PRO A 435 -21.02 12.26 -25.76
CA PRO A 435 -20.92 13.73 -25.76
C PRO A 435 -19.69 14.21 -24.97
N SER A 436 -19.24 15.43 -25.26
CA SER A 436 -18.13 16.05 -24.53
C SER A 436 -18.48 16.19 -23.04
N LEU A 437 -17.59 15.72 -22.18
CA LEU A 437 -17.77 15.69 -20.73
C LEU A 437 -17.20 16.95 -20.08
N GLU A 438 -17.69 17.31 -18.90
CA GLU A 438 -17.04 18.30 -18.05
C GLU A 438 -15.67 17.73 -17.63
N GLY A 439 -14.59 18.43 -18.01
CA GLY A 439 -13.21 18.02 -17.77
C GLY A 439 -12.74 18.31 -16.35
N THR A 440 -11.75 17.55 -15.88
CA THR A 440 -11.13 17.71 -14.56
C THR A 440 -10.03 18.79 -14.57
N PRO A 441 -9.55 19.27 -13.41
CA PRO A 441 -8.38 20.15 -13.32
C PRO A 441 -7.11 19.62 -14.01
N PHE A 442 -7.04 18.31 -14.31
CA PHE A 442 -5.91 17.65 -14.98
C PHE A 442 -6.22 17.15 -16.40
N PHE A 443 -7.49 17.14 -16.84
CA PHE A 443 -7.93 16.52 -18.09
C PHE A 443 -9.03 17.34 -18.76
N SER A 444 -8.85 17.74 -20.02
CA SER A 444 -9.92 18.37 -20.81
C SER A 444 -11.11 17.42 -21.00
N GLY A 445 -12.28 17.97 -21.33
CA GLY A 445 -13.51 17.20 -21.53
C GLY A 445 -13.38 16.07 -22.54
N GLU A 446 -12.66 16.31 -23.63
CA GLU A 446 -12.34 15.31 -24.65
C GLU A 446 -11.46 14.18 -24.10
N ILE A 447 -10.38 14.51 -23.36
CA ILE A 447 -9.53 13.50 -22.73
C ILE A 447 -10.33 12.71 -21.67
N TRP A 448 -11.24 13.37 -20.96
CA TRP A 448 -12.08 12.73 -19.95
C TRP A 448 -13.14 11.80 -20.56
N ARG A 449 -13.70 12.14 -21.72
CA ARG A 449 -14.52 11.25 -22.57
C ARG A 449 -13.71 10.04 -23.00
N ASP A 450 -12.52 10.24 -23.58
CA ASP A 450 -11.65 9.17 -24.05
C ASP A 450 -11.25 8.19 -22.92
N LEU A 451 -11.00 8.70 -21.71
CA LEU A 451 -10.71 7.90 -20.53
C LEU A 451 -11.96 7.20 -19.96
N TYR A 452 -13.16 7.74 -20.17
CA TYR A 452 -14.43 7.08 -19.82
C TYR A 452 -14.75 5.95 -20.80
N PHE A 453 -14.61 6.18 -22.11
CA PHE A 453 -14.78 5.16 -23.15
C PHE A 453 -13.95 3.91 -22.88
N ARG A 454 -12.66 4.08 -22.55
CA ARG A 454 -11.74 3.00 -22.18
C ARG A 454 -12.12 2.27 -20.88
N ALA A 455 -12.97 2.86 -20.03
CA ALA A 455 -13.45 2.26 -18.79
C ALA A 455 -14.76 1.47 -18.97
N ILE A 456 -15.56 1.71 -20.01
CA ILE A 456 -16.86 1.05 -20.26
C ILE A 456 -16.76 -0.49 -20.18
N PRO A 457 -15.79 -1.19 -20.83
CA PRO A 457 -15.69 -2.64 -20.74
C PRO A 457 -15.47 -3.15 -19.30
N LYS A 458 -14.72 -2.41 -18.47
CA LYS A 458 -14.50 -2.75 -17.05
C LYS A 458 -15.68 -2.40 -16.17
N LEU A 459 -16.40 -1.32 -16.46
CA LEU A 459 -17.69 -1.02 -15.83
C LEU A 459 -18.68 -2.18 -16.07
N HIS A 460 -18.77 -2.73 -17.28
CA HIS A 460 -19.66 -3.86 -17.62
C HIS A 460 -19.21 -5.19 -17.00
N GLU A 461 -17.90 -5.43 -16.89
CA GLU A 461 -17.33 -6.60 -16.21
C GLU A 461 -17.61 -6.58 -14.70
N VAL A 462 -17.37 -5.45 -14.05
CA VAL A 462 -17.60 -5.28 -12.60
C VAL A 462 -19.10 -5.33 -12.26
N THR A 463 -19.95 -4.63 -13.02
CA THR A 463 -21.40 -4.61 -12.78
C THR A 463 -22.01 -6.01 -12.86
N ARG A 464 -21.56 -6.85 -13.80
CA ARG A 464 -21.98 -8.27 -13.86
C ARG A 464 -21.50 -9.07 -12.66
N ARG A 465 -20.19 -9.06 -12.36
CA ARG A 465 -19.64 -9.84 -11.24
C ARG A 465 -20.27 -9.51 -9.90
N ILE A 466 -20.55 -8.22 -9.63
CA ILE A 466 -21.24 -7.81 -8.40
C ILE A 466 -22.63 -8.43 -8.31
N LEU A 467 -23.40 -8.47 -9.39
CA LEU A 467 -24.77 -9.03 -9.42
C LEU A 467 -24.81 -10.56 -9.54
N GLU A 468 -23.72 -11.21 -9.95
CA GLU A 468 -23.57 -12.67 -9.93
C GLU A 468 -23.51 -13.23 -8.49
N LYS A 469 -23.14 -12.41 -7.49
CA LYS A 469 -23.00 -12.80 -6.08
C LYS A 469 -23.82 -11.89 -5.15
N LYS A 470 -24.77 -12.47 -4.40
CA LYS A 470 -25.66 -11.70 -3.51
C LYS A 470 -25.02 -11.12 -2.26
N GLU A 471 -23.95 -11.72 -1.76
CA GLU A 471 -23.34 -11.37 -0.48
C GLU A 471 -21.86 -11.04 -0.68
N TRP A 472 -21.43 -9.85 -0.24
CA TRP A 472 -20.08 -9.35 -0.46
C TRP A 472 -19.37 -8.99 0.84
N ASP A 473 -18.13 -9.47 0.97
CA ASP A 473 -17.15 -8.82 1.83
C ASP A 473 -16.78 -7.45 1.21
N PRO A 474 -16.74 -6.36 2.01
CA PRO A 474 -16.51 -5.03 1.49
C PRO A 474 -15.07 -4.80 0.97
N PHE A 475 -14.07 -5.57 1.42
CA PHE A 475 -12.69 -5.45 0.97
C PHE A 475 -12.45 -6.19 -0.36
N ASP A 476 -13.10 -7.34 -0.58
CA ASP A 476 -13.14 -8.00 -1.89
C ASP A 476 -13.96 -7.20 -2.90
N LEU A 477 -15.04 -6.54 -2.46
CA LEU A 477 -15.79 -5.61 -3.30
C LEU A 477 -14.97 -4.35 -3.65
N ASP A 478 -14.18 -3.82 -2.71
CA ASP A 478 -13.22 -2.72 -2.96
C ASP A 478 -12.20 -3.10 -4.04
N ARG A 479 -11.58 -4.27 -3.90
CA ARG A 479 -10.63 -4.82 -4.88
C ARG A 479 -11.25 -4.97 -6.26
N LEU A 480 -12.50 -5.43 -6.34
CA LEU A 480 -13.22 -5.58 -7.60
C LEU A 480 -13.58 -4.21 -8.23
N ILE A 481 -14.04 -3.25 -7.44
CA ILE A 481 -14.43 -1.92 -7.93
C ILE A 481 -13.20 -1.11 -8.39
N ARG A 482 -12.06 -1.23 -7.69
CA ARG A 482 -10.79 -0.55 -8.04
C ARG A 482 -10.12 -1.02 -9.32
N ILE A 483 -10.60 -2.07 -10.01
CA ILE A 483 -10.12 -2.41 -11.36
C ILE A 483 -10.65 -1.47 -12.44
N ILE A 484 -11.65 -0.64 -12.12
CA ILE A 484 -12.20 0.37 -13.04
C ILE A 484 -11.19 1.53 -13.17
N PRO A 485 -10.76 1.90 -14.39
CA PRO A 485 -9.85 3.02 -14.59
C PRO A 485 -10.37 4.33 -13.98
N HIS A 486 -9.54 4.98 -13.16
CA HIS A 486 -9.83 6.17 -12.35
C HIS A 486 -10.81 5.96 -11.18
N MET A 487 -10.96 4.72 -10.67
CA MET A 487 -11.66 4.49 -9.41
C MET A 487 -10.68 4.57 -8.23
N THR A 488 -10.79 5.61 -7.40
CA THR A 488 -9.96 5.82 -6.20
C THR A 488 -10.44 4.97 -5.02
N GLU A 489 -9.62 4.82 -3.97
CA GLU A 489 -10.01 4.16 -2.71
C GLU A 489 -11.25 4.83 -2.08
N ARG A 490 -11.24 6.17 -2.00
CA ARG A 490 -12.38 7.01 -1.60
C ARG A 490 -13.65 6.67 -2.38
N ASN A 491 -13.56 6.68 -3.71
CA ASN A 491 -14.71 6.53 -4.58
C ASN A 491 -15.23 5.09 -4.57
N SER A 492 -14.34 4.12 -4.38
CA SER A 492 -14.68 2.72 -4.14
C SER A 492 -15.46 2.54 -2.83
N TYR A 493 -14.98 3.07 -1.70
CA TYR A 493 -15.73 3.03 -0.44
C TYR A 493 -17.08 3.76 -0.50
N ARG A 494 -17.16 4.93 -1.16
CA ARG A 494 -18.44 5.63 -1.42
C ARG A 494 -19.37 4.79 -2.30
N THR A 495 -18.82 4.09 -3.31
CA THR A 495 -19.58 3.15 -4.14
C THR A 495 -20.13 1.99 -3.32
N ILE A 496 -19.33 1.37 -2.44
CA ILE A 496 -19.76 0.23 -1.62
C ILE A 496 -20.95 0.61 -0.73
N ARG A 497 -20.90 1.75 -0.04
CA ARG A 497 -22.04 2.23 0.76
C ARG A 497 -23.24 2.61 -0.10
N PHE A 498 -23.03 3.15 -1.30
CA PHE A 498 -24.10 3.38 -2.28
C PHE A 498 -24.72 2.07 -2.79
N ILE A 499 -23.95 0.99 -2.96
CA ILE A 499 -24.50 -0.34 -3.31
C ILE A 499 -25.36 -0.86 -2.16
N HIS A 500 -24.87 -0.76 -0.92
CA HIS A 500 -25.62 -1.15 0.29
C HIS A 500 -26.95 -0.39 0.47
N ASP A 501 -26.99 0.95 0.28
CA ASP A 501 -28.24 1.73 0.35
C ASP A 501 -29.16 1.54 -0.87
N LYS A 502 -28.58 1.41 -2.08
CA LYS A 502 -29.35 1.50 -3.34
C LYS A 502 -29.58 0.19 -4.07
N ILE A 503 -28.83 -0.89 -3.88
CA ILE A 503 -28.95 -2.12 -4.69
C ILE A 503 -29.42 -3.28 -3.78
N PRO A 504 -30.74 -3.43 -3.55
CA PRO A 504 -31.28 -4.38 -2.57
C PRO A 504 -31.05 -5.86 -2.91
N GLU A 505 -30.58 -6.17 -4.12
CA GLU A 505 -30.14 -7.50 -4.53
C GLU A 505 -28.75 -7.88 -4.00
N VAL A 506 -27.98 -6.90 -3.49
CA VAL A 506 -26.58 -7.03 -3.06
C VAL A 506 -26.46 -6.65 -1.58
N THR A 507 -26.23 -7.65 -0.73
CA THR A 507 -26.00 -7.50 0.70
C THR A 507 -24.50 -7.35 0.99
N ILE A 508 -24.14 -6.33 1.75
CA ILE A 508 -22.77 -6.02 2.17
C ILE A 508 -22.81 -5.68 3.66
N ASP A 509 -21.93 -6.26 4.47
CA ASP A 509 -21.66 -5.73 5.81
C ASP A 509 -20.73 -4.51 5.69
N VAL A 510 -21.25 -3.32 6.03
CA VAL A 510 -20.48 -2.07 6.00
C VAL A 510 -19.92 -1.66 7.38
N SER A 511 -20.19 -2.44 8.45
CA SER A 511 -19.64 -2.20 9.79
C SER A 511 -18.11 -2.28 9.92
N PRO A 512 -17.36 -3.11 9.16
CA PRO A 512 -15.90 -3.14 9.25
C PRO A 512 -15.21 -2.03 8.45
N LEU A 513 -15.93 -1.33 7.56
CA LEU A 513 -15.35 -0.26 6.74
C LEU A 513 -14.79 0.88 7.63
N PRO A 514 -13.61 1.43 7.27
CA PRO A 514 -13.10 2.62 7.94
C PRO A 514 -13.91 3.86 7.56
N VAL A 515 -13.84 4.86 8.44
CA VAL A 515 -14.24 6.24 8.15
C VAL A 515 -13.09 6.99 7.47
N GLU A 516 -13.39 7.71 6.39
CA GLU A 516 -12.46 8.66 5.76
C GLU A 516 -12.33 9.94 6.60
N ILE A 517 -11.11 10.24 7.06
CA ILE A 517 -10.84 11.38 7.93
C ILE A 517 -10.24 12.52 7.10
N THR A 518 -11.10 13.44 6.66
CA THR A 518 -10.70 14.71 6.03
C THR A 518 -10.36 15.77 7.07
N GLU A 519 -9.76 16.89 6.64
CA GLU A 519 -9.59 18.07 7.49
C GLU A 519 -10.90 18.62 8.05
N SER A 520 -11.98 18.59 7.27
CA SER A 520 -13.29 19.09 7.70
C SER A 520 -13.89 18.19 8.77
N LEU A 521 -13.83 16.86 8.59
CA LEU A 521 -14.25 15.91 9.63
C LEU A 521 -13.39 16.08 10.89
N TYR A 522 -12.06 16.09 10.75
CA TYR A 522 -11.11 16.20 11.86
C TYR A 522 -11.33 17.49 12.69
N ARG A 523 -11.61 18.61 12.02
CA ARG A 523 -12.00 19.89 12.64
C ARG A 523 -13.28 19.75 13.46
N VAL A 524 -14.33 19.13 12.92
CA VAL A 524 -15.61 18.98 13.63
C VAL A 524 -15.49 18.02 14.84
N VAL A 525 -14.85 16.86 14.69
CA VAL A 525 -14.61 15.92 15.82
C VAL A 525 -13.73 16.55 16.91
N SER A 526 -12.77 17.41 16.55
CA SER A 526 -11.98 18.19 17.52
C SER A 526 -12.85 19.18 18.30
N ARG A 527 -13.71 19.94 17.62
CA ARG A 527 -14.61 20.91 18.27
C ARG A 527 -15.69 20.26 19.14
N LEU A 528 -16.09 19.02 18.80
CA LEU A 528 -16.95 18.17 19.62
C LEU A 528 -16.24 17.56 20.85
N GLY A 529 -14.91 17.61 20.92
CA GLY A 529 -14.13 17.01 22.02
C GLY A 529 -13.96 15.49 21.91
N VAL A 530 -14.10 14.92 20.72
CA VAL A 530 -13.81 13.50 20.45
C VAL A 530 -12.30 13.25 20.42
N VAL A 531 -11.54 14.20 19.89
CA VAL A 531 -10.07 14.23 19.84
C VAL A 531 -9.56 15.59 20.35
N ASN A 532 -8.36 15.61 20.91
CA ASN A 532 -7.64 16.82 21.26
C ASN A 532 -6.49 17.05 20.26
N PRO A 533 -6.51 18.13 19.44
CA PRO A 533 -5.56 18.35 18.35
C PRO A 533 -4.11 18.60 18.80
N PHE A 534 -3.84 18.75 20.11
CA PHE A 534 -2.49 18.88 20.66
C PHE A 534 -1.85 17.53 21.06
N PHE A 535 -2.62 16.43 21.05
CA PHE A 535 -2.15 15.11 21.49
C PHE A 535 -2.57 13.99 20.53
N ASP A 536 -3.84 13.99 20.11
CA ASP A 536 -4.48 12.94 19.33
C ASP A 536 -4.23 13.10 17.83
N HIS A 537 -2.97 13.30 17.45
CA HIS A 537 -2.59 13.61 16.08
C HIS A 537 -3.05 12.53 15.09
N HIS A 538 -3.60 12.97 13.96
CA HIS A 538 -3.89 12.13 12.80
C HIS A 538 -2.69 12.13 11.85
N GLN A 539 -2.02 10.99 11.74
CA GLN A 539 -0.87 10.76 10.84
C GLN A 539 -1.17 9.62 9.84
N GLY A 540 -2.44 9.43 9.51
CA GLY A 540 -2.93 8.29 8.73
C GLY A 540 -3.44 7.12 9.59
N LYS A 541 -3.69 5.98 8.94
CA LYS A 541 -4.33 4.79 9.52
C LYS A 541 -3.57 4.28 10.76
N ASN A 542 -4.29 3.99 11.84
CA ASN A 542 -3.83 3.58 13.18
C ASN A 542 -3.11 4.67 14.02
N SER A 543 -3.17 5.94 13.63
CA SER A 543 -2.72 7.06 14.48
C SER A 543 -3.72 7.32 15.64
N MET A 544 -3.31 8.05 16.68
CA MET A 544 -4.18 8.30 17.85
C MET A 544 -5.46 9.05 17.50
N GLY A 545 -5.40 10.00 16.56
CA GLY A 545 -6.57 10.69 16.02
C GLY A 545 -7.48 9.72 15.25
N ASP A 546 -6.92 8.91 14.37
CA ASP A 546 -7.66 7.89 13.61
C ASP A 546 -8.38 6.92 14.55
N LEU A 547 -7.66 6.23 15.44
CA LEU A 547 -8.23 5.24 16.35
C LEU A 547 -9.39 5.80 17.19
N LYS A 548 -9.29 7.04 17.67
CA LYS A 548 -10.38 7.71 18.38
C LYS A 548 -11.58 8.01 17.49
N ILE A 549 -11.36 8.49 16.27
CA ILE A 549 -12.43 8.83 15.31
C ILE A 549 -13.14 7.56 14.82
N GLN A 550 -12.40 6.50 14.47
CA GLN A 550 -12.98 5.19 14.12
C GLN A 550 -13.81 4.60 15.27
N THR A 551 -13.31 4.71 16.52
CA THR A 551 -14.01 4.23 17.72
C THR A 551 -15.27 5.06 17.99
N PHE A 552 -15.21 6.39 17.84
CA PHE A 552 -16.36 7.28 17.95
C PHE A 552 -17.43 6.97 16.91
N ALA A 553 -17.04 6.79 15.64
CA ALA A 553 -17.96 6.49 14.55
C ALA A 553 -18.69 5.15 14.76
N ARG A 554 -17.95 4.08 15.10
CA ARG A 554 -18.53 2.77 15.47
C ARG A 554 -19.40 2.85 16.73
N SER A 555 -19.05 3.70 17.69
CA SER A 555 -19.88 3.95 18.87
C SER A 555 -21.17 4.70 18.53
N ALA A 556 -21.15 5.59 17.53
CA ALA A 556 -22.30 6.34 17.06
C ALA A 556 -23.22 5.46 16.20
N PHE A 557 -22.66 4.77 15.22
CA PHE A 557 -23.36 3.93 14.26
C PHE A 557 -22.60 2.61 14.10
N PRO A 558 -22.94 1.56 14.88
CA PRO A 558 -22.25 0.27 14.82
C PRO A 558 -22.38 -0.39 13.45
N ASP A 559 -23.57 -0.30 12.85
CA ASP A 559 -23.93 -1.03 11.62
C ASP A 559 -23.42 -0.33 10.34
N ASP A 560 -23.24 0.99 10.38
CA ASP A 560 -22.61 1.80 9.32
C ASP A 560 -21.89 3.02 9.93
N PRO A 561 -20.60 2.86 10.31
CA PRO A 561 -19.79 3.96 10.84
C PRO A 561 -19.63 5.13 9.86
N GLY A 562 -19.78 4.87 8.55
CA GLY A 562 -19.59 5.85 7.48
C GLY A 562 -20.58 7.01 7.48
N ARG A 563 -21.72 6.87 8.16
CA ARG A 563 -22.77 7.91 8.24
C ARG A 563 -22.32 9.21 8.91
N VAL A 564 -21.18 9.21 9.60
CA VAL A 564 -20.57 10.45 10.13
C VAL A 564 -19.87 11.29 9.04
N GLU A 565 -19.45 10.69 7.93
CA GLU A 565 -18.55 11.33 6.95
C GLU A 565 -19.17 12.56 6.30
N GLU A 566 -20.15 12.36 5.42
CA GLU A 566 -20.71 13.44 4.60
C GLU A 566 -21.26 14.60 5.46
N PRO A 567 -22.00 14.37 6.57
CA PRO A 567 -22.45 15.46 7.45
C PRO A 567 -21.29 16.21 8.12
N MET A 568 -20.24 15.53 8.60
CA MET A 568 -19.12 16.20 9.28
C MET A 568 -18.16 16.87 8.29
N ASN A 569 -18.01 16.31 7.10
CA ASN A 569 -17.31 16.92 5.97
C ASN A 569 -17.99 18.24 5.55
N GLN A 570 -19.30 18.20 5.25
CA GLN A 570 -20.05 19.39 4.84
C GLN A 570 -20.19 20.43 5.96
N LEU A 571 -20.39 20.01 7.22
CA LEU A 571 -20.42 20.96 8.35
C LEU A 571 -19.07 21.62 8.62
N GLY A 572 -17.96 20.90 8.38
CA GLY A 572 -16.60 21.39 8.58
C GLY A 572 -16.00 22.15 7.41
N ALA A 573 -16.72 22.30 6.29
CA ALA A 573 -16.20 22.67 4.95
C ALA A 573 -15.54 24.07 4.80
N GLY A 574 -15.32 24.81 5.88
CA GLY A 574 -14.54 26.06 5.82
C GLY A 574 -15.23 27.12 4.97
N ASP A 575 -14.45 27.74 4.10
CA ASP A 575 -14.85 28.84 3.22
C ASP A 575 -15.89 28.40 2.15
N GLU A 576 -16.10 27.09 1.97
CA GLU A 576 -17.17 26.51 1.13
C GLU A 576 -18.57 26.56 1.78
N GLY A 577 -18.70 27.18 2.97
CA GLY A 577 -19.98 27.52 3.60
C GLY A 577 -20.41 26.65 4.79
N GLY A 578 -19.51 25.85 5.35
CA GLY A 578 -19.79 25.03 6.53
C GLY A 578 -19.81 25.84 7.84
N PRO A 579 -20.81 25.68 8.74
CA PRO A 579 -20.89 26.44 10.00
C PRO A 579 -19.76 26.16 11.01
N CYS A 580 -18.93 25.13 10.77
CA CYS A 580 -17.74 24.81 11.56
C CYS A 580 -16.45 25.15 10.77
N SER A 581 -16.35 26.40 10.29
CA SER A 581 -15.22 26.94 9.52
C SER A 581 -13.86 26.81 10.23
N SER A 582 -12.76 26.93 9.48
CA SER A 582 -11.38 26.85 9.98
C SER A 582 -11.16 27.76 11.19
N ILE A 583 -11.50 29.04 11.06
CA ILE A 583 -11.44 30.10 12.07
C ILE A 583 -12.85 30.71 12.23
N GLU A 584 -13.17 31.22 13.43
CA GLU A 584 -14.46 31.88 13.78
C GLU A 584 -15.74 31.11 13.32
N PRO A 585 -15.95 29.85 13.79
CA PRO A 585 -17.08 29.04 13.37
C PRO A 585 -18.44 29.66 13.71
N TRP A 586 -19.28 29.87 12.69
CA TRP A 586 -20.65 30.34 12.81
C TRP A 586 -21.55 29.26 13.43
N CYS A 587 -21.43 29.09 14.74
CA CYS A 587 -22.09 28.05 15.51
C CYS A 587 -23.63 28.18 15.58
N GLN A 588 -24.17 29.36 15.22
CA GLN A 588 -25.60 29.63 15.23
C GLN A 588 -26.29 28.89 14.08
N HIS A 589 -27.37 28.17 14.37
CA HIS A 589 -28.07 27.27 13.43
C HIS A 589 -27.24 26.06 12.97
N CYS A 590 -26.09 25.79 13.59
CA CYS A 590 -25.36 24.53 13.40
C CYS A 590 -26.20 23.36 13.94
N PRO A 591 -26.34 22.22 13.22
CA PRO A 591 -27.06 21.04 13.71
C PRO A 591 -26.55 20.47 15.03
N PHE A 592 -25.32 20.81 15.43
CA PHE A 592 -24.70 20.38 16.70
C PHE A 592 -24.72 21.49 17.78
N GLU A 593 -25.42 22.61 17.57
CA GLU A 593 -25.37 23.79 18.45
C GLU A 593 -25.79 23.51 19.90
N SER A 594 -26.72 22.57 20.15
CA SER A 594 -27.23 22.25 21.50
C SER A 594 -26.22 21.53 22.38
N PHE A 595 -25.31 20.75 21.79
CA PHE A 595 -24.43 19.83 22.53
C PHE A 595 -22.94 19.99 22.22
N CYS A 596 -22.56 20.73 21.18
CA CYS A 596 -21.17 20.99 20.86
C CYS A 596 -20.51 21.86 21.97
N PRO A 597 -19.42 21.40 22.62
CA PRO A 597 -18.69 22.19 23.61
C PRO A 597 -17.88 23.35 23.00
N LYS A 598 -17.84 23.47 21.67
CA LYS A 598 -17.21 24.58 20.93
C LYS A 598 -15.74 24.77 21.33
N LEU A 599 -14.99 23.66 21.39
CA LEU A 599 -13.55 23.69 21.66
C LEU A 599 -12.77 24.20 20.44
N TYR A 600 -11.60 24.81 20.68
CA TYR A 600 -10.65 25.18 19.62
C TYR A 600 -11.26 26.06 18.51
N THR A 601 -11.98 27.12 18.89
CA THR A 601 -12.60 28.09 17.97
C THR A 601 -11.63 29.18 17.49
N ASP A 602 -10.51 29.32 18.19
CA ASP A 602 -9.45 30.31 18.06
C ASP A 602 -8.36 29.94 17.04
N PHE A 603 -8.33 28.68 16.59
CA PHE A 603 -7.47 28.19 15.51
C PHE A 603 -8.15 27.04 14.75
N ASN A 604 -7.58 26.65 13.61
CA ASN A 604 -8.00 25.48 12.85
C ASN A 604 -7.43 24.19 13.47
N PRO A 605 -8.26 23.28 14.03
CA PRO A 605 -7.75 22.10 14.72
C PRO A 605 -6.93 21.16 13.83
N SER A 606 -7.22 21.16 12.53
CA SER A 606 -6.60 20.27 11.54
C SER A 606 -5.15 20.66 11.25
N GLU A 607 -4.79 21.96 11.26
CA GLU A 607 -3.40 22.44 11.14
C GLU A 607 -2.50 22.05 12.32
N LYS A 608 -3.07 21.66 13.47
CA LYS A 608 -2.31 21.17 14.63
C LYS A 608 -2.34 19.66 14.74
N GLY A 609 -3.50 19.05 14.51
CA GLY A 609 -3.71 17.63 14.71
C GLY A 609 -3.41 16.77 13.49
N MET A 610 -3.67 17.23 12.26
CA MET A 610 -3.39 16.45 11.06
C MET A 610 -1.99 16.74 10.55
N VAL A 611 -1.15 15.70 10.53
CA VAL A 611 0.20 15.77 9.93
C VAL A 611 0.22 14.84 8.74
N PHE A 612 -0.16 15.37 7.58
CA PHE A 612 0.07 14.69 6.31
C PHE A 612 1.57 14.60 6.07
N ARG A 613 2.10 13.37 6.00
CA ARG A 613 3.48 13.13 5.55
C ARG A 613 3.45 13.07 4.02
N SER A 614 3.95 14.13 3.40
CA SER A 614 4.18 14.27 1.95
C SER A 614 5.45 13.56 1.50
#